data_AF-Q4BXM2-F1
#
_entry.id   AF-Q4BXM2-F1
#
_cell.length_a   1.000
_cell.length_b   1.000
_cell.length_c   1.000
_cell.angle_alpha   90.00
_cell.angle_beta   90.00
_cell.angle_gamma   90.00
#
_symmetry.space_group_name_H-M   'P 1'
#
loop_
_entity.id
_entity.type
_entity.pdbx_description
1 polymer ?
#
loop_
_entity_poly.entity_id
_entity_poly.type
_entity_poly.pdbx_seq_one_letter_code
_entity_poly.pdbx_strand_id
1 'polypeptide(L)'
;MVKSGINFGETFSANPKYWLHNILPQRRALKYTDGQILALEITTSPTGEWVQSVLNSVSSRVGIPFQIISDHASNLKKGIQLFQSHHPSIIYTYDLTHAMAKLLEKELFADELFPNFLSDCHQCRLEIQQTEFAFATPPPQRRKSRFFNLDPLLRWATTLVSIPLLKFFKLLPNYHRDRISRRFFAKFSWLFRYQRHIKLWSLLLHMTRSLETLLKTYGLNSASIYLYHQYLSSLHLPSSFLPFQHQIFHYLHSQLPSHISHTILTSSDILESIFGRYKHFSQRSPLQELLSLLLTIPLSTVNLTKQFIHDALTTITNSDLSQWVDSTFGQSMLSKRNSLFSNNKFS
;
A
#
# COMPACT_ATOMS: atom_id res chain seq x y z
N MET A 1 -5.79 -2.38 -5.20
CA MET A 1 -6.84 -3.45 -5.24
C MET A 1 -8.26 -2.87 -5.17
N VAL A 2 -8.89 -2.58 -6.32
CA VAL A 2 -10.28 -2.06 -6.43
C VAL A 2 -11.30 -3.22 -6.40
N LYS A 3 -12.48 -2.98 -5.81
CA LYS A 3 -13.65 -3.86 -5.87
C LYS A 3 -14.64 -3.27 -6.89
N SER A 4 -14.62 -3.79 -8.12
CA SER A 4 -15.73 -3.76 -9.09
C SER A 4 -15.24 -4.31 -10.44
N GLY A 5 -15.00 -5.62 -10.57
CA GLY A 5 -14.84 -6.32 -11.87
C GLY A 5 -13.79 -5.81 -12.88
N ILE A 6 -13.00 -4.80 -12.52
CA ILE A 6 -12.11 -4.05 -13.38
C ILE A 6 -10.78 -3.96 -12.64
N ASN A 7 -9.73 -4.47 -13.28
CA ASN A 7 -8.36 -4.39 -12.76
C ASN A 7 -7.60 -3.32 -13.55
N PHE A 8 -6.79 -2.56 -12.82
CA PHE A 8 -6.00 -1.47 -13.36
C PHE A 8 -4.58 -1.95 -13.63
N GLY A 9 -4.09 -1.70 -14.84
CA GLY A 9 -2.67 -1.75 -15.16
C GLY A 9 -2.14 -0.31 -15.23
N GLU A 10 -1.08 -0.01 -14.48
CA GLU A 10 -0.44 1.30 -14.52
C GLU A 10 1.07 1.17 -14.66
N THR A 11 1.65 2.05 -15.45
CA THR A 11 3.10 2.16 -15.62
C THR A 11 3.54 3.55 -15.19
N PHE A 12 4.22 3.62 -14.04
CA PHE A 12 4.92 4.82 -13.58
C PHE A 12 6.39 4.71 -13.99
N SER A 13 6.90 5.76 -14.62
CA SER A 13 8.31 5.84 -15.00
C SER A 13 9.01 6.96 -14.25
N ALA A 14 10.14 6.61 -13.64
CA ALA A 14 11.14 7.55 -13.16
C ALA A 14 12.38 7.40 -14.05
N ASN A 15 12.93 8.52 -14.53
CA ASN A 15 14.15 8.49 -15.34
C ASN A 15 15.33 7.99 -14.47
N PRO A 16 16.03 6.90 -14.84
CA PRO A 16 17.11 6.34 -14.03
C PRO A 16 18.22 7.34 -13.69
N LYS A 17 18.59 8.21 -14.64
CA LYS A 17 19.57 9.28 -14.41
C LYS A 17 19.04 10.31 -13.42
N TYR A 18 17.77 10.67 -13.53
CA TYR A 18 17.15 11.62 -12.59
C TYR A 18 17.16 11.06 -11.17
N TRP A 19 16.76 9.80 -10.98
CA TRP A 19 16.76 9.18 -9.65
C TRP A 19 18.16 9.08 -9.05
N LEU A 20 19.16 8.60 -9.81
CA LEU A 20 20.54 8.49 -9.35
C LEU A 20 21.18 9.83 -8.98
N HIS A 21 20.88 10.92 -9.72
CA HIS A 21 21.54 12.21 -9.51
C HIS A 21 20.73 13.19 -8.63
N ASN A 22 19.41 13.04 -8.53
CA ASN A 22 18.56 14.02 -7.85
C ASN A 22 17.83 13.45 -6.63
N ILE A 23 17.61 12.14 -6.56
CA ILE A 23 16.79 11.54 -5.48
C ILE A 23 17.66 10.78 -4.51
N LEU A 24 18.47 9.84 -5.01
CA LEU A 24 19.33 9.01 -4.18
C LEU A 24 20.32 9.83 -3.33
N PRO A 25 20.97 10.91 -3.84
CA PRO A 25 21.86 11.74 -3.03
C PRO A 25 21.12 12.50 -1.91
N GLN A 26 19.84 12.80 -2.11
CA GLN A 26 18.98 13.46 -1.11
C GLN A 26 18.50 12.50 -0.02
N ARG A 27 18.76 11.19 -0.13
CA ARG A 27 18.37 10.17 0.84
C ARG A 27 16.89 10.27 1.20
N ARG A 28 16.03 10.21 0.18
CA ARG A 28 14.59 10.26 0.34
C ARG A 28 13.88 9.28 -0.58
N ALA A 29 12.68 8.87 -0.18
CA ALA A 29 11.77 8.12 -1.04
C ALA A 29 11.30 8.95 -2.25
N LEU A 30 10.80 8.24 -3.27
CA LEU A 30 10.12 8.85 -4.42
C LEU A 30 8.88 9.63 -3.98
N LYS A 31 8.68 10.78 -4.60
CA LYS A 31 7.49 11.62 -4.51
C LYS A 31 6.71 11.53 -5.82
N TYR A 32 5.45 11.96 -5.81
CA TYR A 32 4.57 11.86 -6.98
C TYR A 32 5.00 12.78 -8.13
N THR A 33 5.84 13.76 -7.84
CA THR A 33 6.46 14.67 -8.82
C THR A 33 7.77 14.15 -9.39
N ASP A 34 8.30 13.01 -8.92
CA ASP A 34 9.56 12.44 -9.41
C ASP A 34 9.40 11.57 -10.65
N GLY A 35 8.18 11.42 -11.15
CA GLY A 35 7.85 10.66 -12.35
C GLY A 35 6.46 11.00 -12.85
N GLN A 36 6.02 10.26 -13.86
CA GLN A 36 4.75 10.50 -14.54
C GLN A 36 4.05 9.18 -14.83
N ILE A 37 2.71 9.24 -14.93
CA ILE A 37 1.90 8.12 -15.41
C ILE A 37 2.00 8.05 -16.93
N LEU A 38 2.48 6.92 -17.46
CA LEU A 38 2.65 6.71 -18.90
C LEU A 38 1.46 6.02 -19.56
N ALA A 39 0.74 5.22 -18.78
CA ALA A 39 -0.47 4.53 -19.21
C ALA A 39 -1.38 4.31 -18.00
N LEU A 40 -2.67 4.43 -18.24
CA LEU A 40 -3.75 4.17 -17.31
C LEU A 40 -4.77 3.33 -18.06
N GLU A 41 -4.72 2.02 -17.83
CA GLU A 41 -5.46 1.05 -18.62
C GLU A 41 -6.58 0.39 -17.81
N ILE A 42 -7.75 0.22 -18.44
CA ILE A 42 -8.96 -0.29 -17.82
C ILE A 42 -9.40 -1.54 -18.57
N THR A 43 -9.51 -2.66 -17.87
CA THR A 43 -9.97 -3.92 -18.46
C THR A 43 -10.77 -4.75 -17.47
N THR A 44 -11.74 -5.50 -18.00
CA THR A 44 -12.47 -6.54 -17.26
C THR A 44 -11.73 -7.88 -17.26
N SER A 45 -10.72 -8.05 -18.13
CA SER A 45 -9.95 -9.29 -18.28
C SER A 45 -8.44 -9.01 -18.37
N PRO A 46 -7.76 -8.76 -17.22
CA PRO A 46 -6.34 -8.41 -17.18
C PRO A 46 -5.45 -9.67 -17.30
N THR A 47 -5.38 -10.32 -18.46
CA THR A 47 -4.50 -11.48 -18.64
C THR A 47 -3.02 -11.09 -18.66
N GLY A 48 -2.11 -12.06 -18.52
CA GLY A 48 -0.67 -11.77 -18.64
C GLY A 48 -0.28 -11.28 -20.03
N GLU A 49 -0.92 -11.82 -21.06
CA GLU A 49 -0.78 -11.39 -22.45
C GLU A 49 -1.24 -9.94 -22.65
N TRP A 50 -2.34 -9.55 -22.00
CA TRP A 50 -2.81 -8.17 -22.01
C TRP A 50 -1.82 -7.23 -21.30
N VAL A 51 -1.26 -7.64 -20.15
CA VAL A 51 -0.21 -6.85 -19.48
C VAL A 51 1.01 -6.68 -20.39
N GLN A 52 1.43 -7.74 -21.11
CA GLN A 52 2.53 -7.65 -22.07
C GLN A 52 2.22 -6.68 -23.21
N SER A 53 1.00 -6.69 -23.77
CA SER A 53 0.63 -5.77 -24.85
C SER A 53 0.65 -4.30 -24.39
N VAL A 54 0.21 -4.03 -23.16
CA VAL A 54 0.32 -2.69 -22.54
C VAL A 54 1.79 -2.29 -22.40
N LEU A 55 2.66 -3.17 -21.90
CA LEU A 55 4.10 -2.90 -21.78
C LEU A 55 4.76 -2.63 -23.14
N ASN A 56 4.39 -3.38 -24.18
CA ASN A 56 4.85 -3.15 -25.55
C ASN A 56 4.40 -1.78 -26.08
N SER A 57 3.12 -1.42 -25.88
CA SER A 57 2.54 -0.14 -26.31
C SER A 57 3.15 1.07 -25.60
N VAL A 58 3.47 0.92 -24.30
CA VAL A 58 4.20 1.96 -23.57
C VAL A 58 5.63 2.06 -24.08
N SER A 59 6.31 0.92 -24.25
CA SER A 59 7.73 0.89 -24.64
C SER A 59 7.97 1.36 -26.07
N SER A 60 7.01 1.20 -26.99
CA SER A 60 7.11 1.76 -28.34
C SER A 60 7.07 3.29 -28.36
N ARG A 61 6.41 3.91 -27.36
CA ARG A 61 6.28 5.37 -27.24
C ARG A 61 7.44 6.01 -26.48
N VAL A 62 7.94 5.37 -25.43
CA VAL A 62 8.92 5.97 -24.52
C VAL A 62 10.25 5.22 -24.41
N GLY A 63 10.40 4.12 -25.14
CA GLY A 63 11.55 3.22 -25.05
C GLY A 63 11.39 2.13 -23.98
N ILE A 64 12.32 1.17 -24.00
CA ILE A 64 12.33 0.02 -23.11
C ILE A 64 12.76 0.47 -21.69
N PRO A 65 12.02 0.10 -20.63
CA PRO A 65 12.39 0.47 -19.27
C PRO A 65 13.64 -0.25 -18.79
N PHE A 66 14.45 0.42 -17.96
CA PHE A 66 15.59 -0.21 -17.28
C PHE A 66 15.14 -1.21 -16.20
N GLN A 67 14.07 -0.88 -15.49
CA GLN A 67 13.55 -1.66 -14.36
C GLN A 67 12.02 -1.62 -14.35
N ILE A 68 11.40 -2.73 -13.94
CA ILE A 68 9.98 -2.85 -13.65
C ILE A 68 9.81 -3.33 -12.21
N ILE A 69 8.94 -2.66 -11.44
CA ILE A 69 8.62 -3.01 -10.04
C ILE A 69 7.13 -3.39 -9.96
N SER A 70 6.81 -4.53 -9.36
CA SER A 70 5.42 -5.00 -9.26
C SER A 70 5.19 -5.89 -8.03
N ASP A 71 3.93 -6.03 -7.60
CA ASP A 71 3.50 -6.81 -6.43
C ASP A 71 3.42 -8.34 -6.67
N HIS A 72 3.96 -8.83 -7.78
CA HIS A 72 3.92 -10.24 -8.18
C HIS A 72 2.50 -10.82 -8.31
N ALA A 73 1.46 -10.00 -8.50
CA ALA A 73 0.15 -10.52 -8.90
C ALA A 73 0.31 -11.44 -10.12
N SER A 74 -0.40 -12.58 -10.15
CA SER A 74 -0.16 -13.66 -11.12
C SER A 74 -0.10 -13.17 -12.57
N ASN A 75 -1.02 -12.28 -12.94
CA ASN A 75 -1.13 -11.77 -14.30
C ASN A 75 -0.02 -10.76 -14.61
N LEU A 76 0.32 -9.87 -13.65
CA LEU A 76 1.44 -8.94 -13.79
C LEU A 76 2.76 -9.70 -13.91
N LYS A 77 2.99 -10.69 -13.06
CA LYS A 77 4.19 -11.54 -13.11
C LYS A 77 4.32 -12.22 -14.47
N LYS A 78 3.24 -12.84 -14.97
CA LYS A 78 3.24 -13.50 -16.28
C LYS A 78 3.54 -12.49 -17.40
N GLY A 79 2.85 -11.35 -17.43
CA GLY A 79 3.05 -10.34 -18.48
C GLY A 79 4.44 -9.73 -18.48
N ILE A 80 5.00 -9.44 -17.30
CA ILE A 80 6.37 -8.93 -17.16
C ILE A 80 7.38 -9.98 -17.61
N GLN A 81 7.19 -11.26 -17.27
CA GLN A 81 8.06 -12.35 -17.72
C GLN A 81 8.02 -12.53 -19.26
N LEU A 82 6.83 -12.44 -19.86
CA LEU A 82 6.67 -12.47 -21.32
C LEU A 82 7.31 -11.25 -22.00
N PHE A 83 7.27 -10.08 -21.36
CA PHE A 83 7.95 -8.88 -21.86
C PHE A 83 9.49 -9.02 -21.74
N GLN A 84 9.97 -9.54 -20.60
CA GLN A 84 11.38 -9.76 -20.32
C GLN A 84 12.01 -10.83 -21.23
N SER A 85 11.24 -11.81 -21.73
CA SER A 85 11.76 -12.78 -22.70
C SER A 85 12.18 -12.14 -24.03
N HIS A 86 11.58 -10.99 -24.37
CA HIS A 86 11.94 -10.19 -25.54
C HIS A 86 12.97 -9.11 -25.21
N HIS A 87 13.09 -8.75 -23.93
CA HIS A 87 14.01 -7.73 -23.43
C HIS A 87 14.75 -8.22 -22.17
N PRO A 88 15.75 -9.12 -22.32
CA PRO A 88 16.40 -9.79 -21.19
C PRO A 88 17.19 -8.86 -20.25
N SER A 89 17.54 -7.66 -20.72
CA SER A 89 18.26 -6.64 -19.94
C SER A 89 17.39 -5.94 -18.88
N ILE A 90 16.06 -6.11 -18.93
CA ILE A 90 15.15 -5.50 -17.97
C ILE A 90 15.31 -6.16 -16.60
N ILE A 91 15.45 -5.33 -15.57
CA ILE A 91 15.42 -5.77 -14.19
C ILE A 91 13.96 -5.85 -13.73
N TYR A 92 13.51 -7.03 -13.34
CA TYR A 92 12.22 -7.21 -12.68
C TYR A 92 12.40 -7.33 -11.17
N THR A 93 11.82 -6.42 -10.42
CA THR A 93 11.90 -6.38 -8.96
C THR A 93 10.55 -6.59 -8.31
N TYR A 94 10.49 -7.55 -7.39
CA TYR A 94 9.33 -7.76 -6.54
C TYR A 94 9.23 -6.60 -5.53
N ASP A 95 8.08 -5.91 -5.51
CA ASP A 95 7.82 -4.81 -4.59
C ASP A 95 8.11 -5.21 -3.13
N LEU A 96 8.95 -4.41 -2.49
CA LEU A 96 9.44 -4.60 -1.13
C LEU A 96 8.32 -4.58 -0.09
N THR A 97 7.42 -3.60 -0.17
CA THR A 97 6.37 -3.45 0.84
C THR A 97 5.40 -4.63 0.77
N HIS A 98 5.07 -5.10 -0.43
CA HIS A 98 4.27 -6.30 -0.66
C HIS A 98 5.00 -7.58 -0.21
N ALA A 99 6.29 -7.72 -0.56
CA ALA A 99 7.10 -8.87 -0.14
C ALA A 99 7.17 -8.95 1.39
N MET A 100 7.49 -7.84 2.06
CA MET A 100 7.58 -7.77 3.52
C MET A 100 6.22 -7.99 4.19
N ALA A 101 5.14 -7.43 3.64
CA ALA A 101 3.78 -7.70 4.15
C ALA A 101 3.42 -9.19 4.06
N LYS A 102 3.79 -9.86 2.96
CA LYS A 102 3.53 -11.29 2.77
C LYS A 102 4.37 -12.18 3.68
N LEU A 103 5.66 -11.84 3.88
CA LEU A 103 6.50 -12.54 4.84
C LEU A 103 5.95 -12.39 6.27
N LEU A 104 5.59 -11.16 6.66
CA LEU A 104 5.03 -10.88 7.98
C LEU A 104 3.69 -11.58 8.18
N GLU A 105 2.82 -11.61 7.17
CA GLU A 105 1.56 -12.35 7.22
C GLU A 105 1.79 -13.83 7.51
N LYS A 106 2.70 -14.47 6.76
CA LYS A 106 3.04 -15.88 6.94
C LYS A 106 3.56 -16.17 8.34
N GLU A 107 4.47 -15.33 8.84
CA GLU A 107 5.08 -15.51 10.17
C GLU A 107 4.05 -15.31 11.29
N LEU A 108 3.22 -14.27 11.21
CA LEU A 108 2.22 -13.98 12.23
C LEU A 108 1.10 -15.02 12.27
N PHE A 109 0.65 -15.53 11.12
CA PHE A 109 -0.37 -16.58 11.08
C PHE A 109 0.15 -17.98 11.41
N ALA A 110 1.47 -18.18 11.45
CA ALA A 110 2.05 -19.39 12.02
C ALA A 110 1.95 -19.42 13.56
N ASP A 111 1.78 -18.25 14.21
CA ASP A 111 1.46 -18.14 15.63
C ASP A 111 -0.06 -18.22 15.83
N GLU A 112 -0.53 -19.34 16.39
CA GLU A 112 -1.95 -19.61 16.66
C GLU A 112 -2.62 -18.54 17.54
N LEU A 113 -1.86 -17.78 18.33
CA LEU A 113 -2.40 -16.71 19.17
C LEU A 113 -2.69 -15.43 18.40
N PHE A 114 -2.07 -15.20 17.24
CA PHE A 114 -2.27 -13.96 16.50
C PHE A 114 -3.71 -13.83 15.96
N PRO A 115 -4.33 -14.86 15.35
CA PRO A 115 -5.76 -14.81 14.99
C PRO A 115 -6.67 -14.54 16.18
N ASN A 116 -6.39 -15.16 17.34
CA ASN A 116 -7.16 -14.96 18.57
C ASN A 116 -7.07 -13.51 19.06
N PHE A 117 -5.86 -12.94 19.03
CA PHE A 117 -5.64 -11.53 19.34
C PHE A 117 -6.42 -10.60 18.40
N LEU A 118 -6.46 -10.88 17.10
CA LEU A 118 -7.25 -10.08 16.15
C LEU A 118 -8.75 -10.16 16.45
N SER A 119 -9.25 -11.33 16.80
CA SER A 119 -10.65 -11.56 17.22
C SER A 119 -10.99 -10.79 18.49
N ASP A 120 -10.15 -10.89 19.53
CA ASP A 120 -10.33 -10.18 20.80
C ASP A 120 -10.27 -8.65 20.61
N CYS A 121 -9.40 -8.14 19.72
CA CYS A 121 -9.39 -6.73 19.33
C CYS A 121 -10.70 -6.28 18.68
N HIS A 122 -11.26 -7.11 17.80
CA HIS A 122 -12.55 -6.81 17.15
C HIS A 122 -13.68 -6.79 18.18
N GLN A 123 -13.75 -7.79 19.05
CA GLN A 123 -14.74 -7.86 20.12
C GLN A 123 -14.62 -6.67 21.08
N CYS A 124 -13.40 -6.35 21.52
CA CYS A 124 -13.13 -5.20 22.37
C CYS A 124 -13.66 -3.90 21.75
N ARG A 125 -13.44 -3.67 20.44
CA ARG A 125 -14.01 -2.49 19.75
C ARG A 125 -15.52 -2.44 19.90
N LEU A 126 -16.21 -3.52 19.58
CA LEU A 126 -17.68 -3.56 19.62
C LEU A 126 -18.21 -3.22 21.02
N GLU A 127 -17.51 -3.68 22.06
CA GLU A 127 -17.92 -3.46 23.44
C GLU A 127 -17.67 -2.05 23.98
N ILE A 128 -16.62 -1.36 23.53
CA ILE A 128 -16.19 -0.10 24.16
C ILE A 128 -16.42 1.16 23.32
N GLN A 129 -16.70 1.01 22.01
CA GLN A 129 -16.87 2.15 21.10
C GLN A 129 -18.02 3.11 21.49
N GLN A 130 -18.99 2.66 22.29
CA GLN A 130 -20.11 3.46 22.81
C GLN A 130 -20.08 3.57 24.34
N THR A 131 -18.89 3.60 24.93
CA THR A 131 -18.68 3.70 26.39
C THR A 131 -17.75 4.86 26.72
N GLU A 132 -17.50 5.10 28.02
CA GLU A 132 -16.53 6.09 28.48
C GLU A 132 -15.10 5.79 27.98
N PHE A 133 -14.80 4.56 27.56
CA PHE A 133 -13.52 4.16 26.99
C PHE A 133 -13.46 4.22 25.46
N ALA A 134 -14.42 4.88 24.78
CA ALA A 134 -14.43 5.00 23.32
C ALA A 134 -13.11 5.58 22.77
N PHE A 135 -12.45 6.49 23.50
CA PHE A 135 -11.14 7.05 23.13
C PHE A 135 -9.98 6.03 23.14
N ALA A 136 -10.14 4.91 23.85
CA ALA A 136 -9.16 3.83 23.95
C ALA A 136 -9.49 2.63 23.06
N THR A 137 -10.45 2.78 22.14
CA THR A 137 -10.87 1.75 21.19
C THR A 137 -9.70 1.30 20.32
N PRO A 138 -9.52 -0.02 20.07
CA PRO A 138 -8.56 -0.50 19.08
C PRO A 138 -8.73 0.21 17.72
N PRO A 139 -7.70 0.34 16.88
CA PRO A 139 -7.82 0.88 15.52
C PRO A 139 -8.47 -0.12 14.55
N PRO A 140 -9.30 0.33 13.58
CA PRO A 140 -10.08 -0.54 12.71
C PRO A 140 -9.19 -1.45 11.88
N GLN A 141 -9.43 -2.75 11.97
CA GLN A 141 -8.76 -3.72 11.13
C GLN A 141 -9.41 -3.71 9.75
N ARG A 142 -8.64 -3.35 8.72
CA ARG A 142 -9.10 -3.45 7.33
C ARG A 142 -9.27 -4.93 6.99
N ARG A 143 -10.28 -5.26 6.16
CA ARG A 143 -10.44 -6.65 5.67
C ARG A 143 -9.35 -7.02 4.64
N LYS A 144 -8.87 -6.04 3.86
CA LYS A 144 -7.82 -6.15 2.84
C LYS A 144 -6.55 -5.41 3.28
N SER A 145 -5.38 -5.88 2.85
CA SER A 145 -4.08 -5.25 3.14
C SER A 145 -3.85 -5.03 4.65
N ARG A 146 -4.27 -6.01 5.47
CA ARG A 146 -4.25 -5.90 6.94
C ARG A 146 -2.83 -5.65 7.47
N PHE A 147 -1.86 -6.29 6.83
CA PHE A 147 -0.44 -6.25 7.18
C PHE A 147 0.26 -4.92 6.88
N PHE A 148 -0.32 -4.09 6.00
CA PHE A 148 0.13 -2.71 5.78
C PHE A 148 -0.25 -1.77 6.93
N ASN A 149 -1.20 -2.16 7.79
CA ASN A 149 -1.73 -1.32 8.86
C ASN A 149 -1.69 -2.02 10.23
N LEU A 150 -0.69 -2.87 10.47
CA LEU A 150 -0.47 -3.46 11.80
C LEU A 150 0.17 -2.49 12.79
N ASP A 151 0.95 -1.52 12.31
CA ASP A 151 1.62 -0.53 13.16
C ASP A 151 0.67 0.18 14.14
N PRO A 152 -0.50 0.72 13.73
CA PRO A 152 -1.44 1.31 14.67
C PRO A 152 -1.96 0.31 15.71
N LEU A 153 -2.24 -0.94 15.30
CA LEU A 153 -2.83 -1.95 16.18
C LEU A 153 -1.85 -2.42 17.25
N LEU A 154 -0.62 -2.78 16.86
CA LEU A 154 0.40 -3.23 17.81
C LEU A 154 0.88 -2.10 18.71
N ARG A 155 0.95 -0.86 18.20
CA ARG A 155 1.22 0.33 19.03
C ARG A 155 0.10 0.59 20.04
N TRP A 156 -1.16 0.47 19.62
CA TRP A 156 -2.30 0.55 20.54
C TRP A 156 -2.18 -0.51 21.64
N ALA A 157 -1.97 -1.77 21.27
CA ALA A 157 -1.88 -2.87 22.24
C ALA A 157 -0.70 -2.69 23.21
N THR A 158 0.48 -2.33 22.69
CA THR A 158 1.68 -2.05 23.49
C THR A 158 1.44 -0.89 24.46
N THR A 159 0.76 0.16 24.00
CA THR A 159 0.40 1.30 24.85
C THR A 159 -0.57 0.87 25.95
N LEU A 160 -1.65 0.16 25.62
CA LEU A 160 -2.66 -0.26 26.58
C LEU A 160 -2.14 -1.24 27.64
N VAL A 161 -1.17 -2.09 27.29
CA VAL A 161 -0.53 -3.01 28.24
C VAL A 161 0.42 -2.30 29.21
N SER A 162 0.98 -1.14 28.84
CA SER A 162 1.98 -0.42 29.63
C SER A 162 1.48 0.87 30.27
N ILE A 163 0.30 1.36 29.89
CA ILE A 163 -0.23 2.64 30.35
C ILE A 163 -0.62 2.60 31.84
N PRO A 164 -0.16 3.56 32.65
CA PRO A 164 -0.59 3.66 34.04
C PRO A 164 -2.08 4.05 34.16
N LEU A 165 -2.81 3.43 35.10
CA LEU A 165 -4.21 3.77 35.40
C LEU A 165 -4.42 5.25 35.72
N LEU A 166 -3.43 5.93 36.29
CA LEU A 166 -3.46 7.36 36.56
C LEU A 166 -3.79 8.19 35.31
N LYS A 167 -3.35 7.74 34.12
CA LYS A 167 -3.67 8.42 32.86
C LYS A 167 -5.16 8.32 32.52
N PHE A 168 -5.81 7.20 32.83
CA PHE A 168 -7.27 7.06 32.69
C PHE A 168 -8.02 7.95 33.68
N PHE A 169 -7.55 8.06 34.92
CA PHE A 169 -8.17 8.96 35.91
C PHE A 169 -8.13 10.43 35.47
N LYS A 170 -7.03 10.85 34.82
CA LYS A 170 -6.90 12.20 34.24
C LYS A 170 -7.81 12.42 33.03
N LEU A 171 -7.99 11.41 32.19
CA LEU A 171 -8.84 11.48 30.99
C LEU A 171 -10.34 11.38 31.32
N LEU A 172 -10.69 10.82 32.47
CA LEU A 172 -12.07 10.63 32.93
C LEU A 172 -12.27 11.26 34.33
N PRO A 173 -12.08 12.59 34.48
CA PRO A 173 -12.12 13.25 35.79
C PRO A 173 -13.50 13.19 36.46
N ASN A 174 -14.57 13.03 35.68
CA ASN A 174 -15.96 12.99 36.16
C ASN A 174 -16.40 11.60 36.64
N TYR A 175 -15.49 10.60 36.63
CA TYR A 175 -15.79 9.23 37.05
C TYR A 175 -14.99 8.87 38.31
N HIS A 176 -15.62 8.17 39.25
CA HIS A 176 -14.92 7.65 40.43
C HIS A 176 -13.79 6.69 40.03
N ARG A 177 -12.63 6.86 40.67
CA ARG A 177 -11.41 6.08 40.36
C ARG A 177 -11.63 4.57 40.45
N ASP A 178 -12.38 4.09 41.45
CA ASP A 178 -12.67 2.66 41.62
C ASP A 178 -13.51 2.09 40.48
N ARG A 179 -14.47 2.88 39.98
CA ARG A 179 -15.28 2.52 38.81
C ARG A 179 -14.40 2.42 37.55
N ILE A 180 -13.50 3.38 37.34
CA ILE A 180 -12.55 3.36 36.22
C ILE A 180 -11.66 2.12 36.31
N SER A 181 -11.03 1.87 37.46
CA SER A 181 -10.14 0.72 37.65
C SER A 181 -10.84 -0.61 37.38
N ARG A 182 -12.01 -0.84 38.00
CA ARG A 182 -12.81 -2.06 37.77
C ARG A 182 -13.15 -2.25 36.30
N ARG A 183 -13.66 -1.21 35.64
CA ARG A 183 -14.07 -1.30 34.24
C ARG A 183 -12.87 -1.45 33.30
N PHE A 184 -11.75 -0.81 33.60
CA PHE A 184 -10.51 -0.96 32.84
C PHE A 184 -10.08 -2.43 32.83
N PHE A 185 -9.94 -3.05 34.01
CA PHE A 185 -9.56 -4.46 34.08
C PHE A 185 -10.62 -5.38 33.47
N ALA A 186 -11.91 -5.08 33.62
CA ALA A 186 -12.97 -5.84 32.96
C ALA A 186 -12.89 -5.80 31.42
N LYS A 187 -12.47 -4.66 30.83
CA LYS A 187 -12.45 -4.46 29.37
C LYS A 187 -11.11 -4.73 28.69
N PHE A 188 -9.99 -4.63 29.42
CA PHE A 188 -8.65 -4.70 28.83
C PHE A 188 -7.76 -5.80 29.42
N SER A 189 -8.16 -6.50 30.49
CA SER A 189 -7.31 -7.54 31.11
C SER A 189 -6.94 -8.67 30.16
N TRP A 190 -7.78 -8.96 29.18
CA TRP A 190 -7.50 -9.94 28.15
C TRP A 190 -6.19 -9.66 27.39
N LEU A 191 -5.78 -8.39 27.24
CA LEU A 191 -4.54 -8.01 26.56
C LEU A 191 -3.28 -8.56 27.25
N PHE A 192 -3.31 -8.71 28.57
CA PHE A 192 -2.14 -9.16 29.33
C PHE A 192 -1.73 -10.59 28.95
N ARG A 193 -2.68 -11.44 28.51
CA ARG A 193 -2.37 -12.79 28.00
C ARG A 193 -1.47 -12.74 26.76
N TYR A 194 -1.56 -11.67 25.97
CA TYR A 194 -0.78 -11.47 24.75
C TYR A 194 0.47 -10.60 24.97
N GLN A 195 0.75 -10.11 26.19
CA GLN A 195 1.80 -9.11 26.42
C GLN A 195 3.16 -9.51 25.85
N ARG A 196 3.57 -10.77 26.04
CA ARG A 196 4.83 -11.29 25.48
C ARG A 196 4.77 -11.35 23.95
N HIS A 197 3.67 -11.86 23.39
CA HIS A 197 3.47 -11.99 21.95
C HIS A 197 3.39 -10.64 21.24
N ILE A 198 2.73 -9.63 21.83
CA ILE A 198 2.68 -8.26 21.31
C ILE A 198 4.10 -7.70 21.13
N LYS A 199 5.02 -7.95 22.09
CA LYS A 199 6.43 -7.55 21.96
C LYS A 199 7.12 -8.28 20.79
N LEU A 200 6.90 -9.58 20.66
CA LEU A 200 7.47 -10.40 19.57
C LEU A 200 6.93 -9.97 18.19
N TRP A 201 5.62 -9.81 18.04
CA TRP A 201 5.00 -9.33 16.81
C TRP A 201 5.44 -7.91 16.46
N SER A 202 5.64 -7.05 17.46
CA SER A 202 6.17 -5.70 17.26
C SER A 202 7.62 -5.72 16.76
N LEU A 203 8.44 -6.67 17.24
CA LEU A 203 9.80 -6.87 16.72
C LEU A 203 9.80 -7.36 15.27
N LEU A 204 8.95 -8.34 14.91
CA LEU A 204 8.81 -8.80 13.52
C LEU A 204 8.40 -7.66 12.58
N LEU A 205 7.42 -6.85 12.99
CA LEU A 205 6.99 -5.68 12.24
C LEU A 205 8.12 -4.64 12.14
N HIS A 206 8.89 -4.45 13.21
CA HIS A 206 10.00 -3.53 13.22
C HIS A 206 11.13 -3.93 12.27
N MET A 207 11.45 -5.23 12.17
CA MET A 207 12.41 -5.75 11.19
C MET A 207 12.00 -5.37 9.76
N THR A 208 10.74 -5.60 9.38
CA THR A 208 10.27 -5.28 8.03
C THR A 208 10.22 -3.77 7.76
N ARG A 209 9.71 -2.96 8.71
CA ARG A 209 9.58 -1.50 8.53
C ARG A 209 10.92 -0.78 8.50
N SER A 210 11.90 -1.23 9.27
CA SER A 210 13.26 -0.68 9.24
C SER A 210 13.94 -0.97 7.89
N LEU A 211 13.78 -2.19 7.34
CA LEU A 211 14.25 -2.50 5.99
C LEU A 211 13.59 -1.63 4.93
N GLU A 212 12.26 -1.51 4.97
CA GLU A 212 11.51 -0.65 4.05
C GLU A 212 12.03 0.79 4.07
N THR A 213 12.23 1.34 5.27
CA THR A 213 12.76 2.70 5.45
C THR A 213 14.15 2.82 4.84
N LEU A 214 15.02 1.85 5.10
CA LEU A 214 16.39 1.83 4.57
C LEU A 214 16.39 1.78 3.03
N LEU A 215 15.69 0.83 2.43
CA LEU A 215 15.73 0.64 0.97
C LEU A 215 14.95 1.72 0.21
N LYS A 216 13.93 2.34 0.81
CA LYS A 216 13.28 3.52 0.22
C LYS A 216 14.18 4.75 0.22
N THR A 217 15.19 4.78 1.10
CA THR A 217 16.13 5.89 1.26
C THR A 217 17.40 5.71 0.44
N TYR A 218 17.96 4.50 0.44
CA TYR A 218 19.27 4.19 -0.14
C TYR A 218 19.19 3.29 -1.37
N GLY A 219 18.00 2.81 -1.74
CA GLY A 219 17.82 1.76 -2.74
C GLY A 219 18.45 0.43 -2.32
N LEU A 220 18.30 -0.59 -3.18
CA LEU A 220 18.94 -1.89 -2.97
C LEU A 220 20.30 -1.92 -3.66
N ASN A 221 21.33 -2.15 -2.86
CA ASN A 221 22.72 -2.39 -3.27
C ASN A 221 23.44 -3.14 -2.13
N SER A 222 24.67 -3.59 -2.37
CA SER A 222 25.44 -4.36 -1.38
C SER A 222 25.68 -3.59 -0.07
N ALA A 223 25.85 -2.26 -0.14
CA ALA A 223 26.03 -1.43 1.05
C ALA A 223 24.76 -1.34 1.90
N SER A 224 23.58 -1.22 1.29
CA SER A 224 22.32 -1.17 2.03
C SER A 224 21.97 -2.53 2.65
N ILE A 225 22.32 -3.65 2.01
CA ILE A 225 22.26 -4.99 2.62
C ILE A 225 23.18 -5.09 3.85
N TYR A 226 24.43 -4.64 3.72
CA TYR A 226 25.40 -4.65 4.82
C TYR A 226 24.95 -3.80 6.01
N LEU A 227 24.46 -2.57 5.74
CA LEU A 227 23.92 -1.69 6.77
C LEU A 227 22.74 -2.33 7.50
N TYR A 228 21.84 -2.99 6.77
CA TYR A 228 20.72 -3.69 7.38
C TYR A 228 21.17 -4.89 8.24
N HIS A 229 22.20 -5.62 7.79
CA HIS A 229 22.80 -6.69 8.59
C HIS A 229 23.37 -6.16 9.90
N GLN A 230 24.20 -5.10 9.87
CA GLN A 230 24.72 -4.47 11.08
C GLN A 230 23.60 -4.00 12.01
N TYR A 231 22.56 -3.40 11.45
CA TYR A 231 21.39 -2.97 12.19
C TYR A 231 20.70 -4.14 12.91
N LEU A 232 20.41 -5.23 12.20
CA LEU A 232 19.80 -6.41 12.82
C LEU A 232 20.69 -7.06 13.87
N SER A 233 22.01 -7.13 13.65
CA SER A 233 22.96 -7.64 14.64
C SER A 233 23.00 -6.81 15.93
N SER A 234 22.69 -5.51 15.84
CA SER A 234 22.59 -4.65 17.03
C SER A 234 21.30 -4.86 17.83
N LEU A 235 20.28 -5.50 17.23
CA LEU A 235 19.03 -5.83 17.89
C LEU A 235 19.18 -7.14 18.67
N HIS A 236 18.72 -7.15 19.92
CA HIS A 236 18.65 -8.36 20.74
C HIS A 236 17.46 -9.22 20.29
N LEU A 237 17.63 -9.96 19.19
CA LEU A 237 16.59 -10.78 18.59
C LEU A 237 16.56 -12.18 19.22
N PRO A 238 15.37 -12.74 19.53
CA PRO A 238 15.23 -14.13 19.91
C PRO A 238 15.72 -15.07 18.80
N SER A 239 16.34 -16.20 19.17
CA SER A 239 16.78 -17.22 18.21
C SER A 239 15.65 -17.77 17.32
N SER A 240 14.41 -17.74 17.82
CA SER A 240 13.22 -18.12 17.05
C SER A 240 12.99 -17.26 15.80
N PHE A 241 13.59 -16.06 15.70
CA PHE A 241 13.45 -15.18 14.55
C PHE A 241 14.53 -15.38 13.47
N LEU A 242 15.50 -16.27 13.69
CA LEU A 242 16.53 -16.58 12.71
C LEU A 242 15.92 -17.05 11.35
N PRO A 243 14.89 -17.91 11.31
CA PRO A 243 14.25 -18.28 10.05
C PRO A 243 13.62 -17.08 9.32
N PHE A 244 12.99 -16.17 10.06
CA PHE A 244 12.39 -14.96 9.49
C PHE A 244 13.46 -14.01 8.95
N GLN A 245 14.57 -13.83 9.68
CA GLN A 245 15.74 -13.07 9.21
C GLN A 245 16.30 -13.68 7.91
N HIS A 246 16.44 -15.00 7.83
CA HIS A 246 16.89 -15.68 6.62
C HIS A 246 15.95 -15.44 5.44
N GLN A 247 14.63 -15.44 5.65
CA GLN A 247 13.66 -15.12 4.60
C GLN A 247 13.81 -13.69 4.07
N ILE A 248 14.08 -12.72 4.96
CA ILE A 248 14.37 -11.34 4.56
C ILE A 248 15.64 -11.26 3.71
N PHE A 249 16.76 -11.85 4.16
CA PHE A 249 18.01 -11.82 3.38
C PHE A 249 17.89 -12.60 2.07
N HIS A 250 17.15 -13.71 2.06
CA HIS A 250 16.85 -14.43 0.83
C HIS A 250 16.11 -13.54 -0.17
N TYR A 251 15.12 -12.76 0.28
CA TYR A 251 14.48 -11.76 -0.57
C TYR A 251 15.52 -10.77 -1.11
N LEU A 252 16.34 -10.14 -0.25
CA LEU A 252 17.33 -9.15 -0.67
C LEU A 252 18.32 -9.68 -1.71
N HIS A 253 18.88 -10.87 -1.48
CA HIS A 253 19.81 -11.49 -2.41
C HIS A 253 19.15 -11.94 -3.71
N SER A 254 17.89 -12.39 -3.65
CA SER A 254 17.14 -12.75 -4.87
C SER A 254 16.85 -11.53 -5.76
N GLN A 255 16.70 -10.34 -5.16
CA GLN A 255 16.39 -9.10 -5.87
C GLN A 255 17.63 -8.34 -6.36
N LEU A 256 18.83 -8.70 -5.89
CA LEU A 256 20.10 -8.09 -6.32
C LEU A 256 20.98 -9.10 -7.09
N PRO A 257 20.71 -9.31 -8.40
CA PRO A 257 21.57 -10.12 -9.25
C PRO A 257 23.05 -9.67 -9.22
N SER A 258 23.96 -10.63 -9.23
CA SER A 258 25.42 -10.40 -9.10
C SER A 258 26.03 -9.51 -10.19
N HIS A 259 25.35 -9.37 -11.34
CA HIS A 259 25.81 -8.56 -12.47
C HIS A 259 25.40 -7.08 -12.38
N ILE A 260 24.57 -6.71 -11.40
CA ILE A 260 24.10 -5.33 -11.24
C ILE A 260 25.05 -4.56 -10.33
N SER A 261 25.79 -3.61 -10.91
CA SER A 261 26.65 -2.68 -10.19
C SER A 261 25.92 -1.41 -9.72
N HIS A 262 24.70 -1.19 -10.18
CA HIS A 262 23.91 0.01 -9.89
C HIS A 262 22.95 -0.22 -8.72
N THR A 263 22.61 0.83 -8.00
CA THR A 263 21.54 0.76 -7.01
C THR A 263 20.20 0.61 -7.75
N ILE A 264 19.30 -0.23 -7.24
CA ILE A 264 17.96 -0.43 -7.83
C ILE A 264 16.85 0.08 -6.92
N LEU A 265 15.73 0.48 -7.52
CA LEU A 265 14.51 0.81 -6.78
C LEU A 265 13.84 -0.46 -6.26
N THR A 266 13.14 -0.37 -5.14
CA THR A 266 12.58 -1.55 -4.47
C THR A 266 11.09 -1.48 -4.22
N SER A 267 10.47 -0.31 -4.38
CA SER A 267 9.10 -0.08 -3.96
C SER A 267 8.33 0.74 -4.98
N SER A 268 7.07 0.37 -5.16
CA SER A 268 6.04 1.06 -5.93
C SER A 268 5.02 1.77 -5.03
N ASP A 269 5.32 2.00 -3.75
CA ASP A 269 4.47 2.70 -2.77
C ASP A 269 3.94 4.06 -3.26
N ILE A 270 4.67 4.69 -4.19
CA ILE A 270 4.24 5.94 -4.79
C ILE A 270 2.91 5.79 -5.54
N LEU A 271 2.67 4.63 -6.18
CA LEU A 271 1.40 4.32 -6.83
C LEU A 271 0.26 4.28 -5.82
N GLU A 272 0.45 3.61 -4.67
CA GLU A 272 -0.57 3.59 -3.61
C GLU A 272 -0.85 4.98 -3.04
N SER A 273 0.16 5.87 -3.00
CA SER A 273 -0.03 7.28 -2.61
C SER A 273 -0.83 8.06 -3.65
N ILE A 274 -0.54 7.86 -4.95
CA ILE A 274 -1.29 8.46 -6.07
C ILE A 274 -2.75 8.00 -6.04
N PHE A 275 -3.00 6.70 -5.89
CA PHE A 275 -4.35 6.16 -5.71
C PHE A 275 -5.03 6.63 -4.43
N GLY A 276 -4.26 6.87 -3.37
CA GLY A 276 -4.75 7.49 -2.13
C GLY A 276 -5.35 8.86 -2.38
N ARG A 277 -4.67 9.71 -3.16
CA ARG A 277 -5.17 11.04 -3.57
C ARG A 277 -6.44 10.92 -4.41
N TYR A 278 -6.47 10.00 -5.37
CA TYR A 278 -7.67 9.71 -6.16
C TYR A 278 -8.86 9.33 -5.26
N LYS A 279 -8.67 8.37 -4.34
CA LYS A 279 -9.72 7.94 -3.40
C LYS A 279 -10.23 9.09 -2.53
N HIS A 280 -9.33 9.95 -2.07
CA HIS A 280 -9.71 11.14 -1.30
C HIS A 280 -10.54 12.12 -2.16
N PHE A 281 -10.19 12.28 -3.45
CA PHE A 281 -10.97 13.11 -4.36
C PHE A 281 -12.35 12.49 -4.66
N SER A 282 -12.42 11.19 -4.94
CA SER A 282 -13.64 10.47 -5.31
C SER A 282 -14.60 10.24 -4.15
N GLN A 283 -14.16 10.37 -2.89
CA GLN A 283 -15.02 10.26 -1.70
C GLN A 283 -16.19 11.25 -1.69
N ARG A 284 -16.10 12.35 -2.45
CA ARG A 284 -17.15 13.35 -2.59
C ARG A 284 -18.31 12.89 -3.49
N SER A 285 -18.11 11.83 -4.27
CA SER A 285 -19.14 11.31 -5.17
C SER A 285 -20.06 10.33 -4.42
N PRO A 286 -21.39 10.53 -4.44
CA PRO A 286 -22.34 9.66 -3.75
C PRO A 286 -22.37 8.23 -4.33
N LEU A 287 -22.02 8.09 -5.61
CA LEU A 287 -21.79 6.80 -6.26
C LEU A 287 -20.28 6.61 -6.44
N GLN A 288 -19.73 5.55 -5.84
CA GLN A 288 -18.31 5.19 -5.93
C GLN A 288 -18.01 4.47 -7.26
N GLU A 289 -18.35 5.11 -8.38
CA GLU A 289 -18.09 4.60 -9.72
C GLU A 289 -16.76 5.15 -10.25
N LEU A 290 -16.05 4.31 -10.99
CA LEU A 290 -14.86 4.68 -11.74
C LEU A 290 -15.32 5.18 -13.12
N LEU A 291 -15.17 6.47 -13.37
CA LEU A 291 -15.55 7.15 -14.61
C LEU A 291 -14.44 8.16 -14.99
N SER A 292 -14.79 9.29 -15.60
CA SER A 292 -13.87 10.38 -15.96
C SER A 292 -12.99 10.87 -14.81
N LEU A 293 -13.42 10.73 -13.56
CA LEU A 293 -12.62 11.05 -12.39
C LEU A 293 -11.30 10.27 -12.33
N LEU A 294 -11.19 9.12 -12.99
CA LEU A 294 -9.94 8.37 -13.08
C LEU A 294 -8.82 9.20 -13.74
N LEU A 295 -9.15 10.11 -14.65
CA LEU A 295 -8.17 11.01 -15.30
C LEU A 295 -7.52 12.00 -14.32
N THR A 296 -8.04 12.12 -13.10
CA THR A 296 -7.36 12.88 -12.03
C THR A 296 -6.10 12.18 -11.52
N ILE A 297 -5.93 10.87 -11.76
CA ILE A 297 -4.73 10.10 -11.38
C ILE A 297 -3.49 10.65 -12.13
N PRO A 298 -3.45 10.69 -13.48
CA PRO A 298 -2.35 11.32 -14.20
C PRO A 298 -2.08 12.76 -13.79
N LEU A 299 -3.14 13.58 -13.64
CA LEU A 299 -3.03 14.99 -13.25
C LEU A 299 -2.35 15.18 -11.89
N SER A 300 -2.41 14.18 -11.01
CA SER A 300 -1.76 14.25 -9.69
C SER A 300 -0.23 14.26 -9.77
N THR A 301 0.35 13.86 -10.90
CA THR A 301 1.80 13.80 -11.18
C THR A 301 2.32 15.00 -11.98
N VAL A 302 1.42 15.87 -12.46
CA VAL A 302 1.77 16.98 -13.36
C VAL A 302 1.79 18.31 -12.61
N ASN A 303 2.72 19.19 -12.98
CA ASN A 303 2.68 20.59 -12.58
C ASN A 303 1.73 21.39 -13.50
N LEU A 304 0.60 21.85 -12.96
CA LEU A 304 -0.44 22.56 -13.71
C LEU A 304 -0.02 24.01 -13.98
N THR A 305 0.83 24.21 -14.99
CA THR A 305 1.20 25.55 -15.47
C THR A 305 0.10 26.14 -16.36
N LYS A 306 0.10 27.46 -16.52
CA LYS A 306 -0.82 28.14 -17.46
C LYS A 306 -0.71 27.57 -18.88
N GLN A 307 0.52 27.33 -19.32
CA GLN A 307 0.80 26.75 -20.64
C GLN A 307 0.23 25.34 -20.76
N PHE A 308 0.48 24.48 -19.76
CA PHE A 308 -0.06 23.11 -19.78
C PHE A 308 -1.59 23.10 -19.88
N ILE A 309 -2.27 23.97 -19.12
CA ILE A 309 -3.74 24.08 -19.16
C ILE A 309 -4.20 24.56 -20.53
N HIS A 310 -3.56 25.58 -21.10
CA HIS A 310 -3.87 26.10 -22.43
C HIS A 310 -3.71 25.00 -23.51
N ASP A 311 -2.59 24.27 -23.49
CA ASP A 311 -2.29 23.22 -24.46
C ASP A 311 -3.29 22.06 -24.34
N ALA A 312 -3.63 21.66 -23.11
CA ALA A 312 -4.62 20.61 -22.87
C ALA A 312 -6.01 21.01 -23.41
N LEU A 313 -6.46 22.25 -23.15
CA LEU A 313 -7.77 22.75 -23.60
C LEU A 313 -7.85 22.95 -25.11
N THR A 314 -6.72 23.15 -25.80
CA THR A 314 -6.65 23.32 -27.26
C THR A 314 -6.42 22.00 -28.00
N THR A 315 -5.90 20.98 -27.32
CA THR A 315 -5.60 19.67 -27.93
C THR A 315 -6.76 18.69 -27.81
N ILE A 316 -7.49 18.68 -26.68
CA ILE A 316 -8.55 17.71 -26.41
C ILE A 316 -9.88 18.42 -26.27
N THR A 317 -10.86 18.04 -27.08
CA THR A 317 -12.21 18.60 -27.00
C THR A 317 -13.08 17.87 -25.98
N ASN A 318 -14.16 18.50 -25.54
CA ASN A 318 -15.17 17.84 -24.70
C ASN A 318 -15.82 16.63 -25.41
N SER A 319 -15.89 16.65 -26.74
CA SER A 319 -16.41 15.54 -27.53
C SER A 319 -15.50 14.32 -27.42
N ASP A 320 -14.17 14.52 -27.55
CA ASP A 320 -13.18 13.45 -27.42
C ASP A 320 -13.23 12.80 -26.03
N LEU A 321 -13.34 13.64 -24.99
CA LEU A 321 -13.47 13.16 -23.62
C LEU A 321 -14.75 12.34 -23.42
N SER A 322 -15.88 12.81 -23.94
CA SER A 322 -17.16 12.11 -23.81
C SER A 322 -17.13 10.76 -24.54
N GLN A 323 -16.60 10.73 -25.76
CA GLN A 323 -16.41 9.51 -26.54
C GLN A 323 -15.49 8.51 -25.84
N TRP A 324 -14.40 8.98 -25.22
CA TRP A 324 -13.53 8.12 -24.42
C TRP A 324 -14.26 7.55 -23.20
N VAL A 325 -15.04 8.35 -22.47
CA VAL A 325 -15.81 7.87 -21.31
C VAL A 325 -16.83 6.82 -21.74
N ASP A 326 -17.58 7.07 -22.82
CA ASP A 326 -18.61 6.16 -23.31
C ASP A 326 -18.03 4.85 -23.84
N SER A 327 -16.92 4.90 -24.58
CA SER A 327 -16.25 3.70 -25.08
C SER A 327 -15.59 2.87 -23.98
N THR A 328 -15.07 3.52 -22.93
CA THR A 328 -14.32 2.85 -21.86
C THR A 328 -15.22 2.30 -20.75
N PHE A 329 -16.24 3.07 -20.35
CA PHE A 329 -17.09 2.74 -19.19
C PHE A 329 -18.55 2.47 -19.57
N GLY A 330 -19.01 3.00 -20.71
CA GLY A 330 -20.42 2.98 -21.09
C GLY A 330 -21.29 3.81 -20.14
N GLN A 331 -22.55 3.40 -19.99
CA GLN A 331 -23.51 4.11 -19.13
C GLN A 331 -23.13 4.06 -17.64
N SER A 332 -23.11 5.23 -17.01
CA SER A 332 -22.91 5.37 -15.56
C SER A 332 -24.01 4.71 -14.73
N MET A 333 -23.70 4.34 -13.49
CA MET A 333 -24.65 3.82 -12.51
C MET A 333 -25.77 4.81 -12.21
N LEU A 334 -25.50 6.11 -12.20
CA LEU A 334 -26.54 7.14 -12.07
C LEU A 334 -27.48 7.12 -13.27
N SER A 335 -26.94 7.04 -14.48
CA SER A 335 -27.74 6.95 -15.71
C SER A 335 -28.58 5.68 -15.73
N LYS A 336 -28.00 4.53 -15.39
CA LYS A 336 -28.71 3.26 -15.25
C LYS A 336 -29.82 3.34 -14.21
N ARG A 337 -29.53 3.95 -13.04
CA ARG A 337 -30.51 4.16 -11.97
C ARG A 337 -31.65 5.06 -12.45
N ASN A 338 -31.35 6.19 -13.08
CA ASN A 338 -32.35 7.09 -13.61
C ASN A 338 -33.22 6.38 -14.64
N SER A 339 -32.62 5.69 -15.63
CA SER A 339 -33.33 4.91 -16.65
C SER A 339 -34.27 3.86 -16.05
N LEU A 340 -33.80 3.14 -15.03
CA LEU A 340 -34.60 2.14 -14.30
C LEU A 340 -35.83 2.76 -13.61
N PHE A 341 -35.69 3.96 -13.04
CA PHE A 341 -36.75 4.62 -12.26
C PHE A 341 -37.58 5.65 -13.05
N SER A 342 -37.17 6.02 -14.27
CA SER A 342 -37.90 6.97 -15.13
C SER A 342 -39.17 6.37 -15.77
N ASN A 343 -39.33 5.05 -15.78
CA ASN A 343 -40.51 4.37 -16.35
C ASN A 343 -41.64 4.04 -15.34
N ASN A 344 -41.56 4.50 -14.09
CA ASN A 344 -42.62 4.28 -13.09
C ASN A 344 -43.42 5.55 -12.78
N LYS A 345 -43.99 6.20 -13.80
CA LYS A 345 -45.24 6.95 -13.58
C LYS A 345 -46.37 5.92 -13.58
N PHE A 346 -46.76 5.47 -12.39
CA PHE A 346 -48.02 4.75 -12.21
C PHE A 346 -49.15 5.64 -12.74
N SER A 347 -49.72 5.26 -13.88
CA SER A 347 -50.99 5.72 -14.40
C SER A 347 -52.13 5.20 -13.54
#